data_AF-I9VT46-F1
#
_entry.id   AF-I9VT46-F1
#
_cell.length_a   1.000
_cell.length_b   1.000
_cell.length_c   1.000
_cell.angle_alpha   90.00
_cell.angle_beta   90.00
_cell.angle_gamma   90.00
#
_symmetry.space_group_name_H-M   'P 1'
#
loop_
_entity.id
_entity.type
_entity.pdbx_description
1 polymer ?
#
loop_
_entity_poly.entity_id
_entity_poly.type
_entity_poly.pdbx_seq_one_letter_code
_entity_poly.pdbx_strand_id
1 'polypeptide(L)'
;MEENSKRRTRRSTGRKPKTDPAVFRYGIKLTSEENGNFELLFEKSGMKQRARFIKAMIFGREMKVVRIDKAAMDYYIRLTNFYHQFQAIGNNYNQTVKAVKSNFGEKRAFALLRNLEKATIDLVVLSKRIIMLTREFEEEYLIKRKKEEQQNGG
;
A
#
# COMPACT_ATOMS: atom_id res chain seq x y z
N MET A 1 -26.06 -28.51 -16.52
CA MET A 1 -27.20 -29.12 -17.21
C MET A 1 -27.40 -28.38 -18.51
N GLU A 2 -27.04 -29.02 -19.63
CA GLU A 2 -27.29 -28.50 -20.98
C GLU A 2 -28.77 -28.70 -21.33
N GLU A 3 -29.48 -27.61 -21.60
CA GLU A 3 -30.83 -27.70 -22.16
C GLU A 3 -30.82 -27.35 -23.66
N ASN A 4 -30.94 -28.42 -24.41
CA ASN A 4 -31.21 -28.54 -25.82
C ASN A 4 -32.51 -27.80 -26.20
N SER A 5 -32.44 -26.79 -27.08
CA SER A 5 -33.64 -26.40 -27.84
C SER A 5 -33.32 -26.24 -29.33
N LYS A 6 -33.57 -27.33 -30.07
CA LYS A 6 -33.72 -27.31 -31.53
C LYS A 6 -34.81 -26.30 -31.91
N ARG A 7 -34.43 -25.12 -32.42
CA ARG A 7 -35.38 -24.18 -33.03
C ARG A 7 -35.28 -24.21 -34.55
N ARG A 8 -36.38 -24.69 -35.15
CA ARG A 8 -36.71 -24.67 -36.57
C ARG A 8 -36.22 -23.38 -37.26
N THR A 9 -35.48 -23.54 -38.35
CA THR A 9 -35.04 -22.45 -39.23
C THR A 9 -36.23 -21.81 -39.95
N ARG A 10 -36.94 -20.91 -39.28
CA ARG A 10 -37.77 -19.91 -39.96
C ARG A 10 -36.82 -18.88 -40.55
N ARG A 11 -36.95 -18.59 -41.85
CA ARG A 11 -36.21 -17.52 -42.54
C ARG A 11 -36.49 -16.21 -41.80
N SER A 12 -35.56 -15.79 -40.94
CA SER A 12 -35.64 -14.55 -40.20
C SER A 12 -35.23 -13.40 -41.11
N THR A 13 -36.21 -12.70 -41.68
CA THR A 13 -35.99 -11.37 -42.25
C THR A 13 -35.70 -10.41 -41.09
N GLY A 14 -34.42 -10.12 -40.88
CA GLY A 14 -33.98 -9.23 -39.81
C GLY A 14 -32.48 -9.30 -39.56
N ARG A 15 -31.97 -8.37 -38.74
CA ARG A 15 -30.56 -8.38 -38.31
C ARG A 15 -30.24 -9.70 -37.62
N LYS A 16 -29.16 -10.37 -38.04
CA LYS A 16 -28.68 -11.59 -37.38
C LYS A 16 -28.51 -11.33 -35.88
N PRO A 17 -29.11 -12.17 -35.00
CA PRO A 17 -28.94 -12.02 -33.56
C PRO A 17 -27.46 -12.15 -33.19
N LYS A 18 -27.04 -11.42 -32.16
CA LYS A 18 -25.67 -11.56 -31.62
C LYS A 18 -25.54 -12.89 -30.89
N THR A 19 -24.37 -13.51 -30.99
CA THR A 19 -24.04 -14.77 -30.31
C THR A 19 -24.15 -14.64 -28.79
N ASP A 20 -23.76 -13.48 -28.23
CA ASP A 20 -23.90 -13.15 -26.81
C ASP A 20 -24.51 -11.74 -26.64
N PRO A 21 -25.83 -11.62 -26.40
CA PRO A 21 -26.47 -10.34 -26.15
C PRO A 21 -26.23 -9.86 -24.70
N ALA A 22 -25.98 -8.56 -24.53
CA ALA A 22 -25.93 -7.96 -23.20
C ALA A 22 -27.36 -7.83 -22.62
N VAL A 23 -27.79 -8.80 -21.81
CA VAL A 23 -29.16 -8.88 -21.26
C VAL A 23 -29.30 -8.11 -19.95
N PHE A 24 -28.24 -8.05 -19.13
CA PHE A 24 -28.29 -7.42 -17.81
C PHE A 24 -28.04 -5.91 -17.87
N ARG A 25 -28.87 -5.13 -17.17
CA ARG A 25 -28.75 -3.67 -17.06
C ARG A 25 -28.74 -3.25 -15.60
N TYR A 26 -27.71 -2.51 -15.20
CA TYR A 26 -27.60 -1.88 -13.89
C TYR A 26 -27.59 -0.36 -14.05
N GLY A 27 -28.45 0.33 -13.32
CA GLY A 27 -28.49 1.79 -13.27
C GLY A 27 -27.58 2.30 -12.14
N ILE A 28 -26.81 3.36 -12.42
CA ILE A 28 -25.99 4.05 -11.42
C ILE A 28 -26.57 5.45 -11.26
N LYS A 29 -26.72 5.91 -10.02
CA LYS A 29 -27.06 7.30 -9.70
C LYS A 29 -25.78 7.98 -9.27
N LEU A 30 -25.49 9.13 -9.86
CA LEU A 30 -24.33 9.96 -9.53
C LEU A 30 -24.82 11.22 -8.82
N THR A 31 -24.07 11.67 -7.82
CA THR A 31 -24.23 13.03 -7.28
C THR A 31 -23.74 14.08 -8.29
N SER A 32 -24.04 15.36 -8.05
CA SER A 32 -23.64 16.45 -8.95
C SER A 32 -22.11 16.51 -9.14
N GLU A 33 -21.35 16.36 -8.05
CA GLU A 33 -19.88 16.39 -8.07
C GLU A 33 -19.29 15.16 -8.79
N GLU A 34 -19.79 13.97 -8.51
CA GLU A 34 -19.36 12.73 -9.18
C GLU A 34 -19.66 12.77 -10.68
N ASN A 35 -20.79 13.37 -11.07
CA ASN A 35 -21.16 13.54 -12.47
C ASN A 35 -20.23 14.52 -13.20
N GLY A 36 -19.81 15.62 -12.54
CA GLY A 36 -18.82 16.54 -13.10
C GLY A 36 -17.47 15.86 -13.37
N ASN A 37 -16.99 15.08 -12.40
CA ASN A 37 -15.76 14.30 -12.56
C ASN A 37 -15.89 13.22 -13.65
N PHE A 38 -17.05 12.56 -13.74
CA PHE A 38 -17.33 11.57 -14.77
C PHE A 38 -17.29 12.17 -16.18
N GLU A 39 -17.91 13.32 -16.39
CA GLU A 39 -17.98 13.96 -17.71
C GLU A 39 -16.59 14.40 -18.18
N LEU A 40 -15.77 14.95 -17.28
CA LEU A 40 -14.38 15.32 -17.57
C LEU A 40 -13.52 14.10 -17.98
N LEU A 41 -13.70 12.96 -17.32
CA LEU A 41 -13.01 11.72 -17.67
C LEU A 41 -13.54 11.13 -18.99
N PHE A 42 -14.84 11.29 -19.27
CA PHE A 42 -15.47 10.84 -20.50
C PHE A 42 -14.96 11.63 -21.71
N GLU A 43 -14.90 12.96 -21.63
CA GLU A 43 -14.36 13.82 -22.68
C GLU A 43 -12.89 13.48 -22.99
N LYS A 44 -12.06 13.34 -21.94
CA LYS A 44 -10.65 12.93 -22.09
C LYS A 44 -10.48 11.56 -22.76
N SER A 45 -11.46 10.67 -22.63
CA SER A 45 -11.40 9.34 -23.23
C SER A 45 -11.64 9.32 -24.74
N GLY A 46 -12.23 10.38 -25.31
CA GLY A 46 -12.59 10.45 -26.73
C GLY A 46 -13.67 9.45 -27.17
N MET A 47 -14.32 8.74 -26.24
CA MET A 47 -15.36 7.76 -26.57
C MET A 47 -16.69 8.42 -26.92
N LYS A 48 -17.43 7.83 -27.86
CA LYS A 48 -18.73 8.37 -28.30
C LYS A 48 -19.91 8.02 -27.39
N GLN A 49 -19.77 7.05 -26.49
CA GLN A 49 -20.88 6.52 -25.68
C GLN A 49 -20.46 6.34 -24.22
N ARG A 50 -21.17 7.00 -23.30
CA ARG A 50 -20.95 6.93 -21.84
C ARG A 50 -20.99 5.50 -21.31
N ALA A 51 -21.90 4.65 -21.79
CA ALA A 51 -22.00 3.25 -21.37
C ALA A 51 -20.78 2.40 -21.79
N ARG A 52 -20.19 2.67 -22.96
CA ARG A 52 -18.96 1.99 -23.40
C ARG A 52 -17.76 2.43 -22.58
N PHE A 53 -17.71 3.71 -22.22
CA PHE A 53 -16.71 4.25 -21.31
C PHE A 53 -16.76 3.59 -19.93
N ILE A 54 -17.95 3.49 -19.33
CA ILE A 54 -18.14 2.78 -18.05
C ILE A 54 -17.70 1.32 -18.15
N LYS A 55 -18.10 0.60 -19.21
CA LYS A 55 -17.71 -0.80 -19.42
C LYS A 55 -16.19 -0.94 -19.56
N ALA A 56 -15.54 -0.04 -20.30
CA ALA A 56 -14.09 -0.04 -20.46
C ALA A 56 -13.35 0.35 -19.17
N MET A 57 -13.91 1.22 -18.34
CA MET A 57 -13.32 1.56 -17.04
C MET A 57 -13.42 0.41 -16.03
N ILE A 58 -14.54 -0.32 -16.01
CA ILE A 58 -14.77 -1.44 -15.08
C ILE A 58 -13.99 -2.69 -15.51
N PHE A 59 -13.97 -3.01 -16.81
CA PHE A 59 -13.41 -4.27 -17.32
C PHE A 59 -12.12 -4.11 -18.14
N GLY A 60 -11.74 -2.89 -18.53
CA GLY A 60 -10.52 -2.62 -19.29
C GLY A 60 -9.34 -2.15 -18.44
N ARG A 61 -9.57 -1.88 -17.15
CA ARG A 61 -8.50 -1.71 -16.16
C ARG A 61 -8.52 -2.92 -15.24
N GLU A 62 -7.35 -3.48 -14.94
CA GLU A 62 -7.23 -4.44 -13.84
C GLU A 62 -7.68 -3.74 -12.56
N MET A 63 -8.86 -4.10 -12.07
CA MET A 63 -9.34 -3.61 -10.79
C MET A 63 -8.53 -4.30 -9.69
N LYS A 64 -7.35 -3.76 -9.39
CA LYS A 64 -6.56 -4.21 -8.24
C LYS A 64 -7.26 -3.72 -6.98
N VAL A 65 -8.14 -4.55 -6.43
CA VAL A 65 -8.73 -4.33 -5.10
C VAL A 65 -7.62 -4.52 -4.08
N VAL A 66 -6.88 -3.45 -3.79
CA VAL A 66 -5.92 -3.44 -2.69
C VAL A 66 -6.72 -3.27 -1.41
N ARG A 67 -6.85 -4.34 -0.63
CA ARG A 67 -7.28 -4.24 0.77
C ARG A 67 -6.15 -3.56 1.53
N ILE A 68 -6.28 -2.26 1.76
CA ILE A 68 -5.28 -1.47 2.48
C ILE A 68 -5.50 -1.70 3.97
N ASP A 69 -4.62 -2.49 4.59
CA ASP A 69 -4.47 -2.48 6.03
C ASP A 69 -3.74 -1.19 6.43
N LYS A 70 -4.51 -0.20 6.90
CA LYS A 70 -3.97 1.11 7.31
C LYS A 70 -2.96 0.98 8.46
N ALA A 71 -3.12 -0.01 9.34
CA ALA A 71 -2.22 -0.21 10.47
C ALA A 71 -0.85 -0.71 10.00
N ALA A 72 -0.83 -1.66 9.06
CA ALA A 72 0.41 -2.16 8.46
C ALA A 72 1.17 -1.07 7.67
N MET A 73 0.44 -0.21 6.97
CA MET A 73 1.04 0.92 6.24
C MET A 73 1.65 1.96 7.19
N ASP A 74 0.92 2.34 8.26
CA ASP A 74 1.43 3.29 9.25
C ASP A 74 2.66 2.73 9.97
N TYR A 75 2.68 1.43 10.26
CA TYR A 75 3.86 0.75 10.79
C TYR A 75 5.07 0.86 9.86
N TYR A 76 4.90 0.63 8.55
CA TYR A 76 5.99 0.72 7.58
C TYR A 76 6.55 2.15 7.45
N ILE A 77 5.66 3.15 7.44
CA ILE A 77 6.04 4.57 7.41
C ILE A 77 6.86 4.92 8.67
N ARG A 78 6.40 4.47 9.85
CA ARG A 78 7.11 4.68 11.12
C ARG A 78 8.49 4.02 11.12
N LEU A 79 8.60 2.80 10.59
CA LEU A 79 9.88 2.09 10.49
C LEU A 79 10.87 2.82 9.56
N THR A 80 10.38 3.31 8.43
CA THR A 80 11.19 4.09 7.47
C THR A 80 11.69 5.39 8.10
N ASN A 81 10.81 6.10 8.82
CA ASN A 81 11.19 7.33 9.53
C ASN A 81 12.22 7.06 10.63
N PHE A 82 12.08 5.94 11.35
CA PHE A 82 13.01 5.51 12.39
C PHE A 82 14.42 5.25 11.81
N TYR A 83 14.51 4.64 10.62
CA TYR A 83 15.79 4.46 9.93
C TYR A 83 16.48 5.81 9.62
N HIS A 84 15.73 6.79 9.11
CA HIS A 84 16.28 8.12 8.84
C HIS A 84 16.76 8.83 10.11
N GLN A 85 16.10 8.61 11.24
CA GLN A 85 16.55 9.15 12.53
C GLN A 85 17.90 8.58 12.95
N PHE A 86 18.16 7.27 12.77
CA PHE A 86 19.50 6.71 13.03
C PHE A 86 20.58 7.30 12.14
N GLN A 87 20.28 7.48 10.86
CA GLN A 87 21.21 8.10 9.93
C GLN A 87 21.57 9.53 10.36
N ALA A 88 20.57 10.31 10.80
CA ALA A 88 20.77 11.65 11.32
C ALA A 88 21.63 11.65 12.60
N ILE A 89 21.39 10.71 13.53
CA ILE A 89 22.20 10.55 14.74
C ILE A 89 23.66 10.25 14.38
N GLY A 90 23.92 9.34 13.43
CA GLY A 90 25.27 9.02 12.98
C GLY A 90 26.00 10.20 12.33
N ASN A 91 25.29 10.99 11.52
CA ASN A 91 25.83 12.21 10.94
C ASN A 91 26.18 13.25 12.01
N ASN A 92 25.27 13.47 12.97
CA ASN A 92 25.48 14.38 14.08
C ASN A 92 26.65 13.94 14.96
N TYR A 93 26.79 12.65 15.24
CA TYR A 93 27.92 12.07 15.95
C TYR A 93 29.25 12.44 15.28
N ASN A 94 29.36 12.20 13.96
CA ASN A 94 30.55 12.54 13.20
C ASN A 94 30.88 14.05 13.24
N GLN A 95 29.86 14.89 13.17
CA GLN A 95 30.03 16.35 13.28
C GLN A 95 30.52 16.76 14.66
N THR A 96 29.91 16.23 15.73
CA THR A 96 30.31 16.52 17.11
C THR A 96 31.75 16.10 17.37
N VAL A 97 32.16 14.89 16.95
CA VAL A 97 33.54 14.44 17.12
C VAL A 97 34.53 15.36 16.39
N LYS A 98 34.23 15.76 15.14
CA LYS A 98 35.06 16.70 14.39
C LYS A 98 35.16 18.07 15.08
N ALA A 99 34.04 18.62 15.54
CA ALA A 99 33.98 19.90 16.23
C ALA A 99 34.71 19.87 17.58
N VAL A 100 34.59 18.77 18.33
CA VAL A 100 35.31 18.59 19.60
C VAL A 100 36.82 18.55 19.37
N LYS A 101 37.27 17.85 18.31
CA LYS A 101 38.68 17.79 17.92
C LYS A 101 39.25 19.14 17.48
N SER A 102 38.46 19.97 16.78
CA SER A 102 38.94 21.25 16.25
C SER A 102 38.92 22.38 17.29
N ASN A 103 37.97 22.38 18.22
CA ASN A 103 37.68 23.55 19.06
C ASN A 103 38.15 23.43 20.51
N PHE A 104 38.54 22.25 20.99
CA PHE A 104 38.93 22.03 22.39
C PHE A 104 40.33 21.42 22.50
N GLY A 105 41.05 21.79 23.57
CA GLY A 105 42.31 21.14 23.95
C GLY A 105 42.10 19.69 24.41
N GLU A 106 43.12 18.85 24.24
CA GLU A 106 43.04 17.38 24.38
C GLU A 106 42.33 16.89 25.64
N LYS A 107 42.63 17.45 26.82
CA LYS A 107 42.01 17.03 28.09
C LYS A 107 40.49 17.26 28.12
N ARG A 108 40.01 18.37 27.56
CA ARG A 108 38.56 18.69 27.49
C ARG A 108 37.88 17.89 26.38
N ALA A 109 38.54 17.73 25.24
CA ALA A 109 38.04 16.91 24.14
C ALA A 109 37.84 15.46 24.59
N PHE A 110 38.80 14.88 25.32
CA PHE A 110 38.72 13.53 25.85
C PHE A 110 37.53 13.33 26.81
N ALA A 111 37.31 14.29 27.73
CA ALA A 111 36.17 14.23 28.65
C ALA A 111 34.81 14.25 27.92
N LEU A 112 34.68 15.12 26.89
CA LEU A 112 33.47 15.22 26.08
C LEU A 112 33.23 13.96 25.23
N LEU A 113 34.29 13.40 24.63
CA LEU A 113 34.19 12.16 23.85
C LEU A 113 33.77 10.97 24.73
N ARG A 114 34.24 10.88 25.97
CA ARG A 114 33.84 9.81 26.89
C ARG A 114 32.36 9.88 27.27
N ASN A 115 31.81 11.09 27.43
CA ASN A 115 30.37 11.27 27.65
C ASN A 115 29.56 10.87 26.41
N LEU A 116 30.05 11.22 25.22
CA LEU A 116 29.44 10.84 23.94
C LEU A 116 29.44 9.33 23.73
N GLU A 117 30.54 8.66 24.07
CA GLU A 117 30.68 7.20 24.03
C GLU A 117 29.63 6.53 24.94
N LYS A 118 29.49 7.00 26.18
CA LYS A 118 28.49 6.47 27.11
C LYS A 118 27.06 6.59 26.56
N ALA A 119 26.67 7.76 26.05
CA ALA A 119 25.37 7.95 25.43
C ALA A 119 25.14 7.05 24.21
N THR A 120 26.21 6.78 23.44
CA THR A 120 26.15 5.89 22.27
C THR A 120 25.95 4.43 22.70
N ILE A 121 26.57 3.99 23.79
CA ILE A 121 26.35 2.66 24.37
C ILE A 121 24.90 2.50 24.81
N ASP A 122 24.34 3.48 25.52
CA ASP A 122 22.94 3.46 25.97
C ASP A 122 21.97 3.37 24.78
N LEU A 123 22.26 4.11 23.69
CA LEU A 123 21.48 4.05 22.45
C LEU A 123 21.53 2.66 21.80
N VAL A 124 22.69 2.00 21.79
CA VAL A 124 22.85 0.64 21.26
C VAL A 124 22.05 -0.37 22.09
N VAL A 125 22.07 -0.24 23.42
CA VAL A 125 21.30 -1.10 24.33
C VAL A 125 19.79 -0.95 24.08
N LEU A 126 19.30 0.29 23.98
CA LEU A 126 17.90 0.57 23.66
C LEU A 126 17.51 0.00 22.28
N SER A 127 18.36 0.18 21.27
CA SER A 127 18.11 -0.33 19.92
C SER A 127 18.00 -1.86 19.89
N LYS A 128 18.88 -2.57 20.62
CA LYS A 128 18.78 -4.04 20.78
C LYS A 128 17.48 -4.46 21.46
N ARG A 129 17.05 -3.73 22.48
CA ARG A 129 15.78 -4.00 23.18
C ARG A 129 14.56 -3.79 22.28
N ILE A 130 14.56 -2.76 21.44
CA ILE A 130 13.51 -2.54 20.43
C ILE A 130 13.47 -3.69 19.43
N ILE A 131 14.61 -4.17 18.95
CA ILE A 131 14.70 -5.31 18.03
C ILE A 131 14.16 -6.60 18.68
N MET A 132 14.46 -6.83 19.96
CA MET A 132 13.89 -7.97 20.68
C MET A 132 12.37 -7.88 20.79
N LEU A 133 11.84 -6.74 21.24
CA LEU A 133 10.39 -6.56 21.38
C LEU A 133 9.64 -6.69 20.05
N THR A 134 10.24 -6.23 18.96
CA THR A 134 9.65 -6.40 17.61
C THR A 134 9.65 -7.85 17.16
N ARG A 135 10.69 -8.64 17.48
CA ARG A 135 10.72 -10.09 17.21
C ARG A 135 9.69 -10.84 18.05
N GLU A 136 9.61 -10.55 19.35
CA GLU A 136 8.61 -11.14 20.23
C GLU A 136 7.18 -10.87 19.72
N PHE A 137 6.90 -9.62 19.33
CA PHE A 137 5.61 -9.27 18.73
C PHE A 137 5.33 -10.02 17.41
N GLU A 138 6.33 -10.15 16.54
CA GLU A 138 6.19 -10.89 15.27
C GLU A 138 5.90 -12.38 15.50
N GLU A 139 6.60 -13.01 16.45
CA GLU A 139 6.41 -14.41 16.81
C GLU A 139 5.04 -14.67 17.47
N GLU A 140 4.64 -13.81 18.41
CA GLU A 140 3.41 -14.00 19.15
C GLU A 140 2.15 -13.64 18.36
N TYR A 141 2.18 -12.59 17.55
CA TYR A 141 0.97 -12.05 16.93
C TYR A 141 0.88 -12.30 15.42
N LEU A 142 1.98 -12.15 14.68
CA LEU A 142 1.94 -12.31 13.21
C LEU A 142 2.01 -13.77 12.78
N ILE A 143 2.83 -14.59 13.46
CA ILE A 143 2.97 -16.02 13.14
C ILE A 143 1.78 -16.83 13.68
N LYS A 144 1.27 -16.54 14.89
CA LYS A 144 0.08 -17.24 15.41
C LYS A 144 -1.17 -16.95 14.60
N ARG A 145 -1.46 -15.69 14.24
CA ARG A 145 -2.60 -15.37 13.35
C ARG A 145 -2.54 -16.10 12.02
N LYS A 146 -1.36 -16.16 11.39
CA LYS A 146 -1.19 -16.90 10.13
C LYS A 146 -1.46 -18.40 10.29
N LYS A 147 -1.10 -18.99 11.43
CA LYS A 147 -1.37 -20.41 11.72
C LYS A 147 -2.87 -20.66 11.99
N GLU A 148 -3.53 -19.77 12.72
CA GLU A 148 -4.97 -19.85 13.01
C GLU A 148 -5.83 -19.62 11.75
N GLU A 149 -5.44 -18.68 10.88
CA GLU A 149 -6.08 -18.44 9.58
C GLU A 149 -5.92 -19.66 8.63
N GLN A 150 -4.83 -20.43 8.75
CA GLN A 150 -4.62 -21.67 7.97
C GLN A 150 -5.36 -22.89 8.53
N GLN A 151 -5.61 -22.95 9.84
CA GLN A 151 -6.38 -24.04 10.47
C GLN A 151 -7.90 -23.87 10.32
N ASN A 152 -8.41 -22.63 10.25
CA ASN A 152 -9.84 -22.34 10.14
C ASN A 152 -10.34 -22.22 8.68
N GLY A 153 -9.47 -22.42 7.70
CA GLY A 153 -9.77 -22.33 6.26
C GLY A 153 -9.80 -23.68 5.51
N GLY A 154 -9.88 -24.81 6.24
CA GLY A 154 -10.02 -26.17 5.69
C GLY A 154 -11.45 -26.67 5.69
#